data_AF-A0A958GHU3-F1
#
_entry.id   AF-A0A958GHU3-F1
#
_cell.length_a   1.000
_cell.length_b   1.000
_cell.length_c   1.000
_cell.angle_alpha   90.00
_cell.angle_beta   90.00
_cell.angle_gamma   90.00
#
_symmetry.space_group_name_H-M   'P 1'
#
loop_
_entity.id
_entity.type
_entity.pdbx_description
1 polymer ?
#
loop_
_entity_poly.entity_id
_entity_poly.type
_entity_poly.pdbx_seq_one_letter_code
_entity_poly.pdbx_strand_id
1 'polypeptide(L)'
;MALSVRRASVKFIRGKDFPGDTPPKHTLNALLLRLWTTLRNVFEKREPREKKLILLGVGVALCMGLYTAGEFINGIFESQQERYAAVEATLDRVSPLIYRYHVLQKKKENVEQRFQSSGTSAANYAHLEAIIKRKAQVESRFEINKHTESNIENKYIVVPFTIRFQQISQKELSEFLKELSTDQERPSIVSRLSARTRGNRLAVEMKVDFISRNEQA
;
A
#
# COMPACT_ATOMS: atom_id res chain seq x y z
N MET A 1 -21.57 -9.96 11.99
CA MET A 1 -20.19 -10.26 12.43
C MET A 1 -19.31 -9.07 12.08
N ALA A 2 -18.99 -8.24 13.06
CA ALA A 2 -18.23 -6.99 12.87
C ALA A 2 -16.74 -7.25 13.16
N LEU A 3 -15.88 -7.07 12.16
CA LEU A 3 -14.43 -7.15 12.31
C LEU A 3 -13.91 -5.80 12.82
N SER A 4 -13.47 -5.82 14.09
CA SER A 4 -12.78 -4.73 14.77
C SER A 4 -11.41 -4.50 14.11
N VAL A 5 -11.28 -3.43 13.33
CA VAL A 5 -10.00 -2.95 12.80
C VAL A 5 -9.30 -2.18 13.91
N ARG A 6 -8.36 -2.82 14.61
CA ARG A 6 -7.43 -2.14 15.52
C ARG A 6 -6.51 -1.24 14.68
N ARG A 7 -6.76 0.07 14.71
CA ARG A 7 -5.81 1.10 14.28
C ARG A 7 -4.55 0.98 15.15
N ALA A 8 -3.48 0.47 14.58
CA ALA A 8 -2.14 0.66 15.13
C ALA A 8 -1.77 2.13 14.95
N SER A 9 -2.00 2.93 15.99
CA SER A 9 -1.51 4.31 16.07
C SER A 9 0.01 4.26 16.15
N VAL A 10 0.69 4.49 15.04
CA VAL A 10 2.11 4.80 15.01
C VAL A 10 2.27 6.16 15.70
N LYS A 11 2.61 6.13 16.99
CA LYS A 11 3.12 7.31 17.69
C LYS A 11 4.43 7.67 17.00
N PHE A 12 4.39 8.64 16.11
CA PHE A 12 5.56 9.45 15.76
C PHE A 12 6.10 9.99 17.07
N ILE A 13 7.23 9.43 17.52
CA ILE A 13 8.04 10.03 18.57
C ILE A 13 8.59 11.31 17.92
N ARG A 14 7.85 12.41 18.11
CA ARG A 14 8.38 13.77 17.96
C ARG A 14 9.72 13.77 18.67
N GLY A 15 10.77 14.11 17.94
CA GLY A 15 12.10 14.30 18.48
C GLY A 15 11.99 15.20 19.70
N LYS A 16 12.13 14.60 20.89
CA LYS A 16 12.48 15.33 22.09
C LYS A 16 13.87 15.87 21.81
N ASP A 17 13.93 17.18 21.63
CA ASP A 17 14.98 18.06 22.10
C ASP A 17 16.19 17.28 22.63
N PHE A 18 17.17 17.06 21.75
CA PHE A 18 18.53 16.90 22.22
C PHE A 18 18.90 18.24 22.85
N PRO A 19 19.11 18.36 24.18
CA PRO A 19 19.75 19.54 24.71
C PRO A 19 21.17 19.53 24.14
N GLY A 20 21.36 20.35 23.09
CA GLY A 20 22.66 20.69 22.56
C GLY A 20 23.40 21.61 23.51
N ASP A 21 23.57 21.19 24.76
CA ASP A 21 24.56 21.79 25.66
C ASP A 21 25.92 21.15 25.33
N THR A 22 26.42 21.46 24.14
CA THR A 22 27.85 21.39 23.92
C THR A 22 28.49 22.38 24.89
N PRO A 23 29.32 21.95 25.86
CA PRO A 23 29.98 22.88 26.76
C PRO A 23 30.76 23.90 25.91
N PRO A 24 30.73 25.20 26.27
CA PRO A 24 31.39 26.23 25.48
C PRO A 24 32.86 25.87 25.32
N LYS A 25 33.34 25.76 24.07
CA LYS A 25 34.71 25.32 23.70
C LYS A 25 35.82 26.06 24.47
N HIS A 26 35.52 27.24 25.02
CA HIS A 26 36.43 28.03 25.85
C HIS A 26 36.74 27.41 27.23
N THR A 27 35.88 26.56 27.82
CA THR A 27 36.13 25.98 29.16
C THR A 27 37.05 24.77 29.11
N LEU A 28 36.97 23.94 28.06
CA LEU A 28 37.86 22.78 27.87
C LEU A 28 39.31 23.21 27.65
N ASN A 29 39.55 24.22 26.82
CA ASN A 29 40.91 24.72 26.57
C ASN A 29 41.54 25.33 27.84
N ALA A 30 40.75 26.06 28.63
CA ALA A 30 41.22 26.64 29.90
C ALA A 30 41.53 25.55 30.95
N LEU A 31 40.73 24.48 31.01
CA LEU A 31 40.98 23.34 31.89
C LEU A 31 42.21 22.55 31.46
N LEU A 32 42.40 22.31 30.16
CA LEU A 32 43.59 21.64 29.61
C LEU A 32 44.86 22.43 29.88
N LEU A 33 44.83 23.76 29.75
CA LEU A 33 45.97 24.63 30.06
C LEU A 33 46.30 24.64 31.57
N ARG A 34 45.29 24.61 32.45
CA ARG A 34 45.50 24.50 33.90
C ARG A 34 46.06 23.14 34.31
N LEU A 35 45.57 22.06 33.70
CA LEU A 35 46.12 20.72 33.88
C LEU A 35 47.56 20.63 33.37
N TRP A 36 47.85 21.20 32.20
CA TRP A 36 49.19 21.19 31.64
C TRP A 36 50.21 21.94 32.51
N THR A 37 49.83 23.13 32.98
CA THR A 37 50.71 23.95 33.84
C THR A 37 50.94 23.33 35.22
N THR A 38 49.91 22.71 35.82
CA THR A 38 50.06 21.98 37.09
C THR A 38 50.90 20.72 36.91
N LEU A 39 50.67 19.92 35.88
CA LEU A 39 51.47 18.73 35.57
C LEU A 39 52.94 19.10 35.32
N ARG A 40 53.20 20.15 34.53
CA ARG A 40 54.56 20.63 34.26
C ARG A 40 55.29 21.05 35.53
N ASN A 41 54.63 21.82 36.40
CA ASN A 41 55.22 22.29 37.66
C ASN A 41 55.53 21.14 38.64
N VAL A 42 54.69 20.09 38.65
CA VAL A 42 54.92 18.88 39.44
C VAL A 42 56.07 18.06 38.83
N PHE A 43 56.19 18.03 37.51
CA PHE A 43 57.22 17.26 36.81
C PHE A 43 58.62 17.89 36.90
N GLU A 44 58.73 19.22 36.94
CA GLU A 44 60.03 19.91 37.02
C GLU A 44 60.68 19.75 38.41
N LYS A 45 59.89 19.71 39.49
CA LYS A 45 60.37 19.68 40.90
C LYS A 45 60.71 18.29 41.47
N ARG A 46 60.45 17.21 40.72
CA ARG A 46 60.58 15.82 41.18
C ARG A 46 61.92 15.18 40.81
N GLU A 47 62.36 14.17 41.54
CA GLU A 47 63.61 13.47 41.24
C GLU A 47 63.50 12.64 39.93
N PRO A 48 64.62 12.35 39.23
CA PRO A 48 64.61 11.62 37.96
C PRO A 48 63.91 10.24 38.02
N ARG A 49 63.92 9.60 39.20
CA ARG A 49 63.25 8.31 39.44
C ARG A 49 61.73 8.46 39.51
N GLU A 50 61.24 9.50 40.18
CA GLU A 50 59.82 9.81 40.28
C GLU A 50 59.24 10.23 38.91
N LYS A 51 60.01 10.97 38.10
CA LYS A 51 59.60 11.34 36.73
C LYS A 51 59.35 10.12 35.85
N LYS A 52 60.18 9.07 35.95
CA LYS A 52 59.99 7.81 35.21
C LYS A 52 58.70 7.09 35.62
N LEU A 53 58.41 7.03 36.93
CA LEU A 53 57.19 6.41 37.45
C LEU A 53 55.93 7.16 37.00
N ILE A 54 55.96 8.50 37.03
CA ILE A 54 54.84 9.33 36.57
C ILE A 54 54.63 9.14 35.06
N LEU A 55 55.71 9.14 34.26
CA LEU A 55 55.61 8.94 32.80
C LEU A 55 55.00 7.56 32.47
N LEU A 56 55.41 6.52 33.20
CA LEU A 56 54.87 5.17 33.04
C LEU A 56 53.39 5.10 33.44
N GLY A 57 53.01 5.75 34.54
CA GLY A 57 51.60 5.87 34.97
C GLY A 57 50.72 6.59 33.95
N VAL A 58 51.22 7.70 33.37
CA VAL A 58 50.53 8.42 32.29
C VAL A 58 50.42 7.54 31.04
N GLY A 59 51.47 6.81 30.68
CA GLY A 59 51.45 5.87 29.56
C GLY A 59 50.39 4.78 29.71
N VAL A 60 50.32 4.15 30.89
CA VAL A 60 49.32 3.11 31.20
C VAL A 60 47.90 3.69 31.17
N ALA A 61 47.68 4.87 31.76
CA ALA A 61 46.39 5.53 31.75
C ALA A 61 45.93 5.88 30.32
N LEU A 62 46.85 6.31 29.45
CA LEU A 62 46.56 6.64 28.06
C LEU A 62 46.22 5.38 27.25
N CYS A 63 46.94 4.27 27.46
CA CYS A 63 46.60 2.98 26.85
C CYS A 63 45.21 2.47 27.28
N MET A 64 44.87 2.56 28.57
CA MET A 64 43.52 2.19 29.05
C MET A 64 42.43 3.11 28.50
N GLY A 65 42.71 4.42 28.38
CA GLY A 65 41.78 5.38 27.77
C GLY A 65 41.52 5.09 26.29
N LEU A 66 42.55 4.74 25.52
CA LEU A 66 42.40 4.36 24.11
C LEU A 66 41.63 3.04 23.95
N TYR A 67 41.90 2.06 24.83
CA TYR A 67 41.20 0.77 24.81
C TYR A 67 39.69 0.93 25.06
N THR A 68 39.32 1.67 26.11
CA THR A 68 37.90 1.92 26.43
C THR A 68 37.19 2.77 25.39
N ALA A 69 37.87 3.77 24.81
CA ALA A 69 37.34 4.53 23.67
C ALA A 69 37.09 3.64 22.46
N GLY A 70 37.98 2.69 22.17
CA GLY A 70 37.81 1.72 21.09
C GLY A 70 36.59 0.83 21.26
N GLU A 71 36.40 0.25 22.46
CA GLU A 71 35.22 -0.57 22.77
C GLU A 71 33.91 0.22 22.64
N PHE A 72 33.89 1.46 23.14
CA PHE A 72 32.70 2.31 23.05
C PHE A 72 32.34 2.67 21.60
N ILE A 73 33.36 2.99 20.78
CA ILE A 73 33.17 3.29 19.36
C ILE A 73 32.63 2.06 18.63
N ASN A 74 33.22 0.88 18.86
CA ASN A 74 32.77 -0.36 18.23
C ASN A 74 31.32 -0.70 18.58
N GLY A 75 30.94 -0.57 19.86
CA GLY A 75 29.56 -0.79 20.29
C GLY A 75 28.55 0.17 19.65
N ILE A 76 28.93 1.43 19.41
CA ILE A 76 28.10 2.38 18.67
C ILE A 76 27.93 1.94 17.21
N PHE A 77 29.01 1.54 16.52
CA PHE A 77 28.94 1.11 15.13
C PHE A 77 28.12 -0.16 14.95
N GLU A 78 28.25 -1.15 15.84
CA GLU A 78 27.42 -2.37 15.82
C GLU A 78 25.93 -2.02 15.98
N SER A 79 25.59 -1.17 16.96
CA SER A 79 24.21 -0.75 17.19
C SER A 79 23.61 0.04 16.01
N GLN A 80 24.45 0.80 15.27
CA GLN A 80 24.03 1.49 14.06
C GLN A 80 23.80 0.50 12.92
N GLN A 81 24.69 -0.47 12.75
CA GLN A 81 24.58 -1.49 11.71
C GLN A 81 23.32 -2.35 11.87
N GLU A 82 22.97 -2.72 13.09
CA GLU A 82 21.69 -3.41 13.38
C GLU A 82 20.47 -2.55 13.02
N ARG A 83 20.50 -1.24 13.34
CA ARG A 83 19.42 -0.32 12.98
C ARG A 83 19.28 -0.16 11.47
N TYR A 84 20.39 -0.08 10.74
CA TYR A 84 20.39 -0.03 9.28
C TYR A 84 19.79 -1.30 8.69
N ALA A 85 20.21 -2.48 9.14
CA ALA A 85 19.67 -3.75 8.67
C ALA A 85 18.15 -3.89 8.94
N ALA A 86 17.67 -3.42 10.09
CA ALA A 86 16.24 -3.42 10.42
C ALA A 86 15.44 -2.47 9.51
N VAL A 87 16.00 -1.31 9.18
CA VAL A 87 15.37 -0.33 8.26
C VAL A 87 15.35 -0.87 6.83
N GLU A 88 16.44 -1.47 6.36
CA GLU A 88 16.54 -2.11 5.04
C GLU A 88 15.52 -3.24 4.89
N ALA A 89 15.43 -4.14 5.87
CA ALA A 89 14.42 -5.21 5.87
C ALA A 89 12.97 -4.68 5.90
N THR A 90 12.74 -3.51 6.48
CA THR A 90 11.42 -2.86 6.47
C THR A 90 11.12 -2.24 5.11
N LEU A 91 12.10 -1.59 4.48
CA LEU A 91 12.00 -1.02 3.13
C LEU A 91 11.70 -2.09 2.08
N ASP A 92 12.40 -3.22 2.14
CA ASP A 92 12.19 -4.36 1.23
C ASP A 92 10.77 -4.94 1.34
N ARG A 93 10.17 -4.88 2.53
CA ARG A 93 8.77 -5.32 2.74
C ARG A 93 7.76 -4.29 2.26
N VAL A 94 8.07 -3.00 2.34
CA VAL A 94 7.14 -1.91 1.99
C VAL A 94 7.10 -1.66 0.48
N SER A 95 8.23 -1.76 -0.21
CA SER A 95 8.32 -1.57 -1.68
C SER A 95 7.31 -2.40 -2.50
N PRO A 96 7.17 -3.73 -2.30
CA PRO A 96 6.19 -4.53 -3.05
C PRO A 96 4.74 -4.18 -2.71
N LEU A 97 4.47 -3.72 -1.48
CA LEU A 97 3.13 -3.27 -1.08
C LEU A 97 2.75 -1.96 -1.77
N ILE A 98 3.68 -1.01 -1.86
CA ILE A 98 3.50 0.25 -2.61
C ILE A 98 3.24 -0.05 -4.07
N TYR A 99 4.03 -0.94 -4.69
CA TYR A 99 3.81 -1.35 -6.08
C TYR A 99 2.42 -1.97 -6.28
N ARG A 100 2.03 -2.94 -5.44
CA ARG A 100 0.70 -3.58 -5.49
C ARG A 100 -0.42 -2.55 -5.34
N TYR A 101 -0.25 -1.60 -4.41
CA TYR A 101 -1.21 -0.52 -4.20
C TYR A 101 -1.38 0.32 -5.47
N HIS A 102 -0.29 0.76 -6.11
CA HIS A 102 -0.37 1.52 -7.36
C HIS A 102 -1.00 0.74 -8.51
N VAL A 103 -0.70 -0.57 -8.63
CA VAL A 103 -1.34 -1.42 -9.65
C VAL A 103 -2.84 -1.55 -9.41
N LEU A 104 -3.26 -1.77 -8.17
CA LEU A 104 -4.68 -1.84 -7.79
C LEU A 104 -5.37 -0.50 -7.98
N GLN A 105 -4.71 0.61 -7.67
CA GLN A 105 -5.25 1.95 -7.87
C GLN A 105 -5.43 2.24 -9.36
N LYS A 106 -4.46 1.95 -10.22
CA LYS A 106 -4.62 2.07 -11.69
C LYS A 106 -5.74 1.18 -12.21
N LYS A 107 -5.84 -0.07 -11.72
CA LYS A 107 -6.96 -0.96 -12.07
C LYS A 107 -8.31 -0.37 -11.66
N LYS A 108 -8.40 0.19 -10.46
CA LYS A 108 -9.59 0.87 -9.96
C LYS A 108 -9.95 2.06 -10.86
N GLU A 109 -8.99 2.94 -11.15
CA GLU A 109 -9.21 4.12 -12.02
C GLU A 109 -9.67 3.71 -13.42
N ASN A 110 -9.04 2.71 -14.03
CA ASN A 110 -9.44 2.17 -15.33
C ASN A 110 -10.86 1.59 -15.32
N VAL A 111 -11.24 0.94 -14.22
CA VAL A 111 -12.59 0.39 -14.04
C VAL A 111 -13.61 1.52 -13.81
N GLU A 112 -13.27 2.52 -12.99
CA GLU A 112 -14.11 3.69 -12.74
C GLU A 112 -14.35 4.50 -14.02
N GLN A 113 -13.33 4.69 -14.86
CA GLN A 113 -13.47 5.37 -16.16
C GLN A 113 -14.49 4.67 -17.07
N ARG A 114 -14.55 3.34 -17.07
CA ARG A 114 -15.55 2.60 -17.86
C ARG A 114 -16.97 2.89 -17.39
N PHE A 115 -17.19 3.07 -16.09
CA PHE A 115 -18.51 3.26 -15.51
C PHE A 115 -19.03 4.72 -15.54
N GLN A 116 -18.27 5.66 -16.09
CA GLN A 116 -18.67 7.08 -16.15
C GLN A 116 -19.81 7.36 -17.14
N SER A 117 -20.04 6.51 -18.14
CA SER A 117 -20.96 6.77 -19.25
C SER A 117 -22.16 5.81 -19.34
N SER A 118 -22.45 5.05 -18.30
CA SER A 118 -23.58 4.09 -18.33
C SER A 118 -24.91 4.85 -18.45
N GLY A 119 -25.61 4.64 -19.56
CA GLY A 119 -26.88 5.31 -19.87
C GLY A 119 -28.03 5.00 -18.91
N THR A 120 -29.16 5.67 -19.12
CA THR A 120 -30.38 5.46 -18.32
C THR A 120 -30.88 4.02 -18.39
N SER A 121 -31.69 3.60 -17.41
CA SER A 121 -32.23 2.23 -17.40
C SER A 121 -33.00 1.85 -18.68
N ALA A 122 -33.76 2.79 -19.26
CA ALA A 122 -34.45 2.57 -20.54
C ALA A 122 -33.47 2.37 -21.70
N ALA A 123 -32.38 3.14 -21.73
CA ALA A 123 -31.34 2.96 -22.72
C ALA A 123 -30.67 1.59 -22.56
N ASN A 124 -30.34 1.17 -21.34
CA ASN A 124 -29.70 -0.11 -21.06
C ASN A 124 -30.58 -1.31 -21.47
N TYR A 125 -31.89 -1.22 -21.23
CA TYR A 125 -32.85 -2.21 -21.71
C TYR A 125 -32.85 -2.31 -23.25
N ALA A 126 -33.00 -1.17 -23.95
CA ALA A 126 -33.02 -1.14 -25.42
C ALA A 126 -31.72 -1.67 -26.03
N HIS A 127 -30.60 -1.42 -25.35
CA HIS A 127 -29.30 -1.91 -25.76
C HIS A 127 -29.14 -3.43 -25.59
N LEU A 128 -29.56 -3.99 -24.45
CA LEU A 128 -29.63 -5.45 -24.27
C LEU A 128 -30.51 -6.09 -25.34
N GLU A 129 -31.69 -5.53 -25.58
CA GLU A 129 -32.61 -6.02 -26.60
C GLU A 129 -31.97 -5.98 -28.00
N ALA A 130 -31.26 -4.90 -28.34
CA ALA A 130 -30.56 -4.76 -29.61
C ALA A 130 -29.42 -5.79 -29.77
N ILE A 131 -28.62 -6.05 -28.73
CA ILE A 131 -27.56 -7.06 -28.76
C ILE A 131 -28.17 -8.45 -28.97
N ILE A 132 -29.24 -8.78 -28.23
CA ILE A 132 -29.91 -10.08 -28.34
C ILE A 132 -30.45 -10.29 -29.76
N LYS A 133 -31.18 -9.32 -30.29
CA LYS A 133 -31.76 -9.43 -31.65
C LYS A 133 -30.68 -9.51 -32.73
N ARG A 134 -29.60 -8.72 -32.61
CA ARG A 134 -28.54 -8.65 -33.63
C ARG A 134 -27.60 -9.85 -33.63
N LYS A 135 -27.17 -10.32 -32.45
CA LYS A 135 -26.11 -11.34 -32.30
C LYS A 135 -26.66 -12.72 -31.98
N ALA A 136 -27.63 -12.82 -31.08
CA ALA A 136 -28.24 -14.09 -30.78
C ALA A 136 -29.27 -14.51 -31.86
N GLN A 137 -29.71 -13.58 -32.72
CA GLN A 137 -30.71 -13.82 -33.78
C GLN A 137 -32.02 -14.43 -33.23
N VAL A 138 -32.32 -14.18 -31.96
CA VAL A 138 -33.51 -14.70 -31.28
C VAL A 138 -34.55 -13.60 -31.23
N GLU A 139 -35.45 -13.53 -32.21
CA GLU A 139 -36.48 -12.46 -32.25
C GLU A 139 -37.60 -12.64 -31.21
N SER A 140 -37.89 -13.87 -30.76
CA SER A 140 -39.12 -14.17 -30.00
C SER A 140 -38.99 -15.15 -28.83
N ARG A 141 -37.77 -15.55 -28.43
CA ARG A 141 -37.55 -16.59 -27.39
C ARG A 141 -36.75 -16.13 -26.17
N PHE A 142 -36.81 -14.83 -25.87
CA PHE A 142 -36.18 -14.27 -24.69
C PHE A 142 -37.13 -13.36 -23.92
N GLU A 143 -36.86 -13.22 -22.62
CA GLU A 143 -37.56 -12.33 -21.71
C GLU A 143 -36.50 -11.52 -20.94
N ILE A 144 -36.68 -10.20 -20.87
CA ILE A 144 -35.82 -9.31 -20.08
C ILE A 144 -36.68 -8.68 -18.98
N ASN A 145 -36.39 -9.02 -17.73
CA ASN A 145 -37.06 -8.45 -16.56
C ASN A 145 -36.14 -7.44 -15.88
N LYS A 146 -36.60 -6.19 -15.80
CA LYS A 146 -35.96 -5.14 -15.03
C LYS A 146 -36.25 -5.35 -13.54
N HIS A 147 -35.22 -5.18 -12.71
CA HIS A 147 -35.36 -5.16 -11.26
C HIS A 147 -35.16 -3.73 -10.71
N THR A 148 -35.53 -3.53 -9.45
CA THR A 148 -35.37 -2.25 -8.75
C THR A 148 -33.90 -1.84 -8.72
N GLU A 149 -33.64 -0.59 -9.07
CA GLU A 149 -32.31 0.01 -9.03
C GLU A 149 -31.82 0.10 -7.59
N SER A 150 -30.52 -0.12 -7.39
CA SER A 150 -29.90 -0.08 -6.05
C SER A 150 -28.67 0.82 -6.06
N ASN A 151 -28.54 1.64 -5.02
CA ASN A 151 -27.38 2.50 -4.85
C ASN A 151 -26.28 1.78 -4.07
N ILE A 152 -25.06 1.83 -4.59
CA ILE A 152 -23.84 1.38 -3.91
C ILE A 152 -23.11 2.61 -3.38
N GLU A 153 -23.01 2.70 -2.05
CA GLU A 153 -22.24 3.73 -1.32
C GLU A 153 -22.53 5.17 -1.77
N ASN A 154 -23.76 5.44 -2.21
CA ASN A 154 -24.21 6.70 -2.83
C ASN A 154 -23.44 7.15 -4.09
N LYS A 155 -22.36 6.46 -4.50
CA LYS A 155 -21.51 6.83 -5.65
C LYS A 155 -21.90 6.16 -6.95
N TYR A 156 -22.55 5.00 -6.87
CA TYR A 156 -22.93 4.23 -8.05
C TYR A 156 -24.39 3.81 -7.98
N ILE A 157 -25.04 3.78 -9.15
CA ILE A 157 -26.37 3.24 -9.35
C ILE A 157 -26.19 1.92 -10.10
N VAL A 158 -26.77 0.85 -9.57
CA VAL A 158 -26.82 -0.44 -10.23
C VAL A 158 -28.21 -0.65 -10.79
N VAL A 159 -28.28 -0.96 -12.08
CA VAL A 159 -29.51 -1.30 -12.81
C VAL A 159 -29.49 -2.79 -13.15
N PRO A 160 -30.08 -3.64 -12.29
CA PRO A 160 -30.11 -5.08 -12.48
C PRO A 160 -31.18 -5.51 -13.51
N PHE A 161 -30.80 -6.42 -14.41
CA PHE A 161 -31.68 -7.09 -15.36
C PHE A 161 -31.56 -8.61 -15.23
N THR A 162 -32.66 -9.33 -15.42
CA THR A 162 -32.66 -10.78 -15.62
C THR A 162 -33.05 -11.10 -17.05
N ILE A 163 -32.21 -11.84 -17.75
CA ILE A 163 -32.43 -12.26 -19.13
C ILE A 163 -32.67 -13.76 -19.12
N ARG A 164 -33.81 -14.19 -19.67
CA ARG A 164 -34.16 -15.60 -19.83
C ARG A 164 -34.26 -15.94 -21.29
N PHE A 165 -33.41 -16.85 -21.76
CA PHE A 165 -33.51 -17.47 -23.07
C PHE A 165 -34.20 -18.82 -22.93
N GLN A 166 -35.35 -19.00 -23.57
CA GLN A 166 -36.07 -20.28 -23.53
C GLN A 166 -35.35 -21.36 -24.35
N GLN A 167 -34.76 -20.96 -25.47
CA GLN A 167 -33.96 -21.80 -26.36
C GLN A 167 -32.91 -20.94 -27.06
N ILE A 168 -31.63 -21.20 -26.81
CA ILE A 168 -30.47 -20.56 -27.45
C ILE A 168 -29.41 -21.61 -27.78
N SER A 169 -28.68 -21.47 -28.88
CA SER A 169 -27.53 -22.34 -29.17
C SER A 169 -26.32 -21.92 -28.33
N GLN A 170 -25.39 -22.84 -28.10
CA GLN A 170 -24.14 -22.52 -27.39
C GLN A 170 -23.34 -21.42 -28.11
N LYS A 171 -23.35 -21.44 -29.45
CA LYS A 171 -22.67 -20.45 -30.28
C LYS A 171 -23.30 -19.06 -30.10
N GLU A 172 -24.61 -18.94 -30.23
CA GLU A 172 -25.36 -17.68 -30.02
C GLU A 172 -25.12 -17.12 -28.62
N LEU A 173 -25.16 -17.97 -27.59
CA LEU A 173 -24.89 -17.54 -26.20
C LEU A 173 -23.46 -17.01 -26.05
N SER A 174 -22.47 -17.67 -26.67
CA SER A 174 -21.07 -17.25 -26.60
C SER A 174 -20.84 -15.92 -27.33
N GLU A 175 -21.50 -15.69 -28.46
CA GLU A 175 -21.42 -14.43 -29.21
C GLU A 175 -22.08 -13.29 -28.44
N PHE A 176 -23.24 -13.54 -27.82
CA PHE A 176 -23.91 -12.60 -26.93
C PHE A 176 -23.01 -12.19 -25.75
N LEU A 177 -22.46 -13.17 -25.02
CA LEU A 177 -21.60 -12.90 -23.86
C LEU A 177 -20.31 -12.18 -24.26
N LYS A 178 -19.75 -12.52 -25.42
CA LYS A 178 -18.57 -11.84 -25.94
C LYS A 178 -18.87 -10.37 -26.20
N GLU A 179 -19.93 -10.05 -26.94
CA GLU A 179 -20.33 -8.67 -27.22
C GLU A 179 -20.55 -7.88 -25.93
N LEU A 180 -21.32 -8.47 -24.99
CA LEU A 180 -21.64 -7.88 -23.70
C LEU A 180 -20.38 -7.57 -22.86
N SER A 181 -19.34 -8.42 -22.95
CA SER A 181 -18.07 -8.24 -22.24
C SER A 181 -17.12 -7.23 -22.91
N THR A 182 -17.26 -7.02 -24.22
CA THR A 182 -16.41 -6.11 -25.00
C THR A 182 -16.98 -4.71 -25.12
N ASP A 183 -18.24 -4.51 -24.74
CA ASP A 183 -18.89 -3.20 -24.79
C ASP A 183 -18.21 -2.22 -23.82
N GLN A 184 -17.61 -1.16 -24.39
CA GLN A 184 -16.94 -0.11 -23.64
C GLN A 184 -17.88 1.03 -23.27
N GLU A 185 -18.95 1.24 -24.03
CA GLU A 185 -19.89 2.34 -23.82
C GLU A 185 -20.79 2.06 -22.62
N ARG A 186 -21.16 0.78 -22.44
CA ARG A 186 -22.09 0.32 -21.40
C ARG A 186 -21.54 -0.92 -20.71
N PRO A 187 -20.52 -0.75 -19.85
CA PRO A 187 -19.98 -1.88 -19.13
C PRO A 187 -21.05 -2.55 -18.28
N SER A 188 -21.15 -3.86 -18.42
CA SER A 188 -22.10 -4.68 -17.68
C SER A 188 -21.40 -5.86 -17.03
N ILE A 189 -21.97 -6.34 -15.93
CA ILE A 189 -21.44 -7.47 -15.18
C ILE A 189 -22.46 -8.58 -15.19
N VAL A 190 -22.06 -9.76 -15.64
CA VAL A 190 -22.88 -10.97 -15.53
C VAL A 190 -22.65 -11.58 -14.15
N SER A 191 -23.60 -11.40 -13.23
CA SER A 191 -23.47 -11.81 -11.83
C SER A 191 -23.96 -13.24 -11.56
N ARG A 192 -24.87 -13.75 -12.39
CA ARG A 192 -25.33 -15.14 -12.33
C ARG A 192 -25.63 -15.65 -13.73
N LEU A 193 -25.22 -16.89 -14.01
CA LEU A 193 -25.53 -17.61 -15.24
C LEU A 193 -25.94 -19.03 -14.89
N SER A 194 -27.13 -19.43 -15.31
CA SER A 194 -27.66 -20.78 -15.17
C SER A 194 -28.08 -21.27 -16.55
N ALA A 195 -27.49 -22.38 -17.00
CA ALA A 195 -27.81 -22.98 -18.29
C ALA A 195 -28.28 -24.42 -18.07
N ARG A 196 -29.38 -24.79 -18.71
CA ARG A 196 -29.92 -26.16 -18.73
C ARG A 196 -30.08 -26.62 -20.15
N THR A 197 -29.65 -27.83 -20.44
CA THR A 197 -29.81 -28.43 -21.76
C THR A 197 -31.26 -28.87 -21.98
N ARG A 198 -31.85 -28.50 -23.11
CA ARG A 198 -33.19 -28.90 -23.54
C ARG A 198 -33.10 -29.42 -24.99
N GLY A 199 -32.76 -30.70 -25.13
CA GLY A 199 -32.41 -31.31 -26.43
C GLY A 199 -31.08 -30.75 -26.95
N ASN A 200 -31.03 -30.30 -28.21
CA ASN A 200 -29.84 -29.69 -28.82
C ASN A 200 -29.68 -28.19 -28.54
N ARG A 201 -30.50 -27.61 -27.66
CA ARG A 201 -30.47 -26.18 -27.31
C ARG A 201 -30.37 -25.99 -25.80
N LEU A 202 -30.02 -24.77 -25.39
CA LEU A 202 -29.90 -24.36 -24.00
C LEU A 202 -31.09 -23.49 -23.60
N ALA A 203 -31.64 -23.73 -22.41
CA ALA A 203 -32.46 -22.78 -21.68
C ALA A 203 -31.55 -22.06 -20.69
N VAL A 204 -31.43 -20.75 -20.79
CA VAL A 204 -30.45 -19.96 -20.04
C VAL A 204 -31.16 -18.87 -19.26
N GLU A 205 -30.84 -18.73 -17.98
CA GLU A 205 -31.23 -17.60 -17.15
C GLU A 205 -29.97 -16.91 -16.65
N MET A 206 -29.87 -15.61 -16.88
CA MET A 206 -28.72 -14.83 -16.44
C MET A 206 -29.15 -13.52 -15.80
N LYS A 207 -28.33 -13.05 -14.86
CA LYS A 207 -28.45 -11.73 -14.26
C LYS A 207 -27.33 -10.84 -14.78
N VAL A 208 -27.71 -9.69 -15.34
CA VAL A 208 -26.81 -8.69 -15.90
C VAL A 208 -27.02 -7.38 -15.17
N ASP A 209 -25.96 -6.84 -14.60
CA ASP A 209 -25.98 -5.62 -13.81
C ASP A 209 -25.23 -4.52 -14.58
N PHE A 210 -25.92 -3.43 -14.93
CA PHE A 210 -25.28 -2.22 -15.44
C PHE A 210 -24.95 -1.30 -14.27
N ILE A 211 -23.77 -0.69 -14.31
CA ILE A 211 -23.32 0.18 -13.23
C ILE A 211 -23.01 1.56 -13.82
N SER A 212 -23.70 2.58 -13.32
CA SER A 212 -23.40 3.99 -13.59
C SER A 212 -22.90 4.70 -12.34
N ARG A 213 -22.16 5.78 -12.55
CA ARG A 213 -21.91 6.76 -11.49
C ARG A 213 -23.21 7.50 -11.16
N ASN A 214 -23.48 7.68 -9.87
CA ASN A 214 -24.55 8.55 -9.42
C ASN A 214 -24.10 10.01 -9.59
N GLU A 215 -24.69 10.74 -10.55
CA GLU A 215 -24.36 12.14 -10.81
C GLU A 215 -24.93 13.10 -9.75
N GLN A 216 -25.81 12.61 -8.87
CA GLN A 216 -26.44 13.40 -7.82
C GLN A 216 -25.69 13.37 -6.47
N ALA A 217 -24.50 12.76 -6.42
CA ALA A 217 -23.72 12.52 -5.21
C ALA A 217 -22.49 13.43 -5.06
#